data_AF-A0AAU9MJS7-F1
#
_entry.id   AF-A0AAU9MJS7-F1
#
_cell.length_a   1.000
_cell.length_b   1.000
_cell.length_c   1.000
_cell.angle_alpha   90.00
_cell.angle_beta   90.00
_cell.angle_gamma   90.00
#
_symmetry.space_group_name_H-M   'P 1'
#
loop_
_entity.id
_entity.type
_entity.pdbx_description
1 polymer ?
#
loop_
_entity_poly.entity_id
_entity_poly.type
_entity_poly.pdbx_seq_one_letter_code
_entity_poly.pdbx_strand_id
1 'polypeptide(L)'
;MPNTPIISLTPHHLAKCLLKGPAYVDQNCTYFAGKDFVDFGNVNWSTVMKEHGVNDSSQVLIFFDDHQNELKRLKQALKVVFSHLVFEDTYDTGTGYHYSLRQRQKLDVEPF
;
A
#
# COMPACT_ATOMS: atom_id res chain seq x y z
N MET A 1 14.24 5.01 -7.44
CA MET A 1 14.97 4.12 -8.37
C MET A 1 14.04 3.83 -9.54
N PRO A 2 14.40 4.17 -10.78
CA PRO A 2 13.48 4.08 -11.93
C PRO A 2 13.10 2.64 -12.34
N ASN A 3 13.81 1.62 -11.85
CA ASN A 3 13.61 0.22 -12.24
C ASN A 3 13.04 -0.66 -11.10
N THR A 4 12.68 -0.09 -9.96
CA THR A 4 12.12 -0.89 -8.85
C THR A 4 10.71 -1.35 -9.20
N PRO A 5 10.35 -2.63 -8.99
CA PRO A 5 8.99 -3.10 -9.20
C PRO A 5 7.99 -2.34 -8.32
N ILE A 6 6.90 -1.87 -8.91
CA ILE A 6 5.82 -1.17 -8.19
C ILE A 6 4.56 -2.01 -8.27
N ILE A 7 3.88 -2.20 -7.14
CA ILE A 7 2.59 -2.88 -7.08
C ILE A 7 1.57 -1.89 -6.53
N SER A 8 0.49 -1.67 -7.26
CA SER A 8 -0.60 -0.77 -6.89
C SER A 8 -1.89 -1.54 -6.65
N LEU A 9 -2.47 -1.42 -5.46
CA LEU A 9 -3.78 -1.97 -5.12
C LEU A 9 -4.78 -0.81 -5.04
N THR A 10 -5.72 -0.71 -6.00
CA THR A 10 -6.71 0.38 -6.00
C THR A 10 -8.06 -0.08 -6.54
N PRO A 11 -9.20 0.24 -5.90
CA PRO A 11 -10.52 -0.14 -6.42
C PRO A 11 -10.81 0.40 -7.83
N HIS A 12 -10.15 1.50 -8.22
CA HIS A 12 -10.38 2.17 -9.49
C HIS A 12 -9.08 2.31 -10.29
N HIS A 13 -9.04 1.73 -11.48
CA HIS A 13 -7.87 1.85 -12.37
C HIS A 13 -7.71 3.30 -12.86
N LEU A 14 -6.49 3.83 -12.80
CA LEU A 14 -6.10 5.20 -13.21
C LEU A 14 -6.38 5.51 -14.69
N ALA A 15 -6.58 4.50 -15.53
CA ALA A 15 -7.04 4.70 -16.92
C ALA A 15 -8.37 5.48 -17.01
N LYS A 16 -9.22 5.42 -15.98
CA LYS A 16 -10.42 6.28 -15.91
C LYS A 16 -10.08 7.75 -15.64
N CYS A 17 -8.93 8.03 -15.02
CA CYS A 17 -8.44 9.39 -14.79
C CYS A 17 -7.89 10.03 -16.08
N LEU A 18 -7.40 9.23 -17.04
CA LEU A 18 -7.01 9.71 -18.38
C LEU A 18 -8.17 10.38 -19.14
N LEU A 19 -9.42 10.02 -18.81
CA LEU A 19 -10.61 10.66 -19.38
C LEU A 19 -10.89 12.06 -18.77
N LYS A 20 -10.31 12.36 -17.60
CA LYS A 20 -10.51 13.61 -16.86
C LYS A 20 -9.35 14.60 -17.03
N GLY A 21 -8.21 14.16 -17.53
CA GLY A 21 -7.00 14.96 -17.70
C GLY A 21 -5.74 14.09 -17.81
N PRO A 22 -4.56 14.69 -17.94
CA PRO A 22 -3.30 13.95 -17.91
C PRO A 22 -3.16 13.24 -16.56
N ALA A 23 -2.93 11.93 -16.58
CA ALA A 23 -2.68 11.12 -15.41
C ALA A 23 -1.38 10.34 -15.60
N TYR A 24 -0.59 10.20 -14.54
CA TYR A 24 0.60 9.37 -14.56
C TYR A 24 0.21 7.90 -14.45
N VAL A 25 0.64 7.09 -15.42
CA VAL A 25 0.51 5.63 -15.41
C VAL A 25 1.89 5.06 -15.72
N ASP A 26 2.40 4.26 -14.81
CA ASP A 26 3.72 3.64 -14.96
C ASP A 26 3.56 2.29 -15.66
N GLN A 27 4.24 2.11 -16.79
CA GLN A 27 4.18 0.86 -17.54
C GLN A 27 4.88 -0.30 -16.82
N ASN A 28 5.76 -0.01 -15.85
CA ASN A 28 6.48 -1.01 -15.07
C ASN A 28 5.76 -1.34 -13.74
N CYS A 29 4.53 -0.83 -13.53
CA CYS A 29 3.73 -1.11 -12.35
C CYS A 29 2.73 -2.24 -12.60
N THR A 30 2.64 -3.18 -11.65
CA THR A 30 1.57 -4.18 -11.58
C THR A 30 0.36 -3.56 -10.88
N TYR A 31 -0.76 -3.43 -11.60
CA TYR A 31 -2.00 -2.85 -11.07
C TYR A 31 -3.04 -3.93 -10.73
N PHE A 32 -3.39 -4.06 -9.45
CA PHE A 32 -4.58 -4.78 -9.00
C PHE A 32 -5.73 -3.78 -8.87
N ALA A 33 -6.51 -3.62 -9.93
CA ALA A 33 -7.56 -2.61 -9.97
C ALA A 33 -8.81 -3.00 -10.76
N GLY A 34 -9.91 -2.30 -10.49
CA GLY A 34 -11.18 -2.56 -11.17
C GLY A 34 -11.68 -3.98 -10.92
N LYS A 35 -11.77 -4.80 -11.97
CA LYS A 35 -12.22 -6.20 -11.84
C LYS A 35 -11.18 -7.09 -11.16
N ASP A 36 -9.92 -6.74 -11.26
CA ASP A 36 -8.78 -7.49 -10.70
C ASP A 36 -8.36 -6.93 -9.34
N PHE A 37 -9.15 -6.01 -8.76
CA PHE A 37 -8.88 -5.45 -7.45
C PHE A 37 -8.95 -6.52 -6.35
N VAL A 38 -7.92 -6.54 -5.51
CA VAL A 38 -7.87 -7.36 -4.30
C VAL A 38 -7.44 -6.46 -3.13
N ASP A 39 -8.18 -6.50 -2.02
CA ASP A 39 -7.78 -5.78 -0.80
C ASP A 39 -6.45 -6.32 -0.27
N PHE A 40 -5.60 -5.42 0.27
CA PHE A 40 -4.28 -5.76 0.83
C PHE A 40 -4.28 -7.02 1.72
N GLY A 41 -5.30 -7.20 2.57
CA GLY A 41 -5.36 -8.35 3.47
C GLY A 41 -5.68 -9.69 2.82
N ASN A 42 -6.14 -9.67 1.56
CA ASN A 42 -6.54 -10.85 0.79
C ASN A 42 -5.54 -11.19 -0.32
N VAL A 43 -4.51 -10.36 -0.52
CA VAL A 43 -3.44 -10.64 -1.47
C VAL A 43 -2.62 -11.85 -0.99
N ASN A 44 -2.36 -12.81 -1.88
CA ASN A 44 -1.39 -13.86 -1.60
C ASN A 44 0.03 -13.30 -1.77
N TRP A 45 0.52 -12.63 -0.74
CA TRP A 45 1.84 -11.99 -0.74
C TRP A 45 2.98 -12.97 -0.98
N SER A 46 2.86 -14.24 -0.59
CA SER A 46 3.89 -15.24 -0.87
C SER A 46 4.07 -15.48 -2.37
N THR A 47 2.97 -15.53 -3.13
CA THR A 47 3.01 -15.67 -4.59
C THR A 47 3.53 -14.40 -5.24
N VAL A 48 2.98 -13.23 -4.85
CA VAL A 48 3.36 -11.94 -5.43
C VAL A 48 4.85 -11.65 -5.20
N MET A 49 5.36 -11.83 -3.99
CA MET A 49 6.78 -11.62 -3.70
C MET A 49 7.67 -12.54 -4.55
N LYS A 50 7.29 -13.82 -4.70
CA LYS A 50 8.01 -14.78 -5.53
C LYS A 50 8.03 -14.38 -7.01
N GLU A 51 6.90 -13.96 -7.57
CA GLU A 51 6.79 -13.47 -8.96
C GLU A 51 7.67 -12.26 -9.21
N HIS A 52 7.83 -11.40 -8.21
CA HIS A 52 8.70 -10.23 -8.24
C HIS A 52 10.15 -10.50 -7.77
N GLY A 53 10.52 -11.76 -7.51
CA GLY A 53 11.88 -12.13 -7.10
C GLY A 53 12.31 -11.63 -5.71
N VAL A 54 11.35 -11.26 -4.86
CA VAL A 54 11.58 -10.78 -3.50
C VAL A 54 11.50 -11.95 -2.53
N ASN A 55 12.63 -12.29 -1.90
CA ASN A 55 12.69 -13.38 -0.92
C ASN A 55 12.65 -12.89 0.53
N ASP A 56 12.79 -11.58 0.74
CA ASP A 56 12.86 -10.95 2.05
C ASP A 56 11.87 -9.77 2.13
N SER A 57 10.91 -9.85 3.06
CA SER A 57 9.89 -8.83 3.27
C SER A 57 10.45 -7.51 3.79
N SER A 58 11.65 -7.51 4.41
CA SER A 58 12.33 -6.28 4.83
C SER A 58 12.82 -5.42 3.66
N GLN A 59 12.84 -5.98 2.44
CA GLN A 59 13.15 -5.22 1.23
C GLN A 59 11.92 -4.48 0.66
N VAL A 60 10.75 -4.69 1.25
CA VAL A 60 9.47 -4.14 0.77
C VAL A 60 9.08 -2.93 1.62
N LEU A 61 8.78 -1.83 0.93
CA LEU A 61 8.18 -0.63 1.50
C LEU A 61 6.72 -0.56 1.08
N ILE A 62 5.81 -0.41 2.05
CA ILE A 62 4.38 -0.30 1.81
C ILE A 62 3.92 1.13 2.06
N PHE A 63 3.15 1.66 1.12
CA PHE A 63 2.43 2.91 1.26
C PHE A 63 0.94 2.62 1.40
N PHE A 64 0.35 3.10 2.50
CA PHE A 64 -1.09 3.11 2.72
C PHE A 64 -1.60 4.54 2.65
N ASP A 65 -2.77 4.70 2.05
CA ASP A 65 -3.57 5.93 2.16
C ASP A 65 -3.98 6.13 3.63
N ASP A 66 -3.72 7.31 4.17
CA ASP A 66 -3.96 7.65 5.59
C ASP A 66 -5.45 7.79 5.94
N HIS A 67 -6.33 7.86 4.94
CA HIS A 67 -7.78 7.75 5.15
C HIS A 67 -8.25 6.31 5.40
N GLN A 68 -7.37 5.31 5.25
CA GLN A 68 -7.68 3.93 5.61
C GLN A 68 -7.58 3.71 7.12
N ASN A 69 -8.21 2.63 7.61
CA ASN A 69 -8.08 2.23 9.00
C ASN A 69 -6.64 1.74 9.28
N GLU A 70 -5.79 2.63 9.80
CA GLU A 70 -4.36 2.39 10.05
C GLU A 70 -4.12 1.12 10.88
N LEU A 71 -4.87 0.94 11.97
CA LEU A 71 -4.73 -0.22 12.85
C LEU A 71 -5.02 -1.54 12.12
N LYS A 72 -6.05 -1.56 11.27
CA LYS A 72 -6.37 -2.73 10.45
C LYS A 72 -5.23 -3.01 9.47
N ARG A 73 -4.70 -1.98 8.80
CA ARG A 73 -3.60 -2.12 7.83
C ARG A 73 -2.31 -2.57 8.49
N LEU A 74 -1.95 -2.00 9.63
CA LEU A 74 -0.82 -2.44 10.44
C LEU A 74 -0.94 -3.92 10.82
N LYS A 75 -2.10 -4.35 11.33
CA LYS A 75 -2.33 -5.76 11.67
C LYS A 75 -2.22 -6.68 10.45
N GLN A 76 -2.72 -6.25 9.29
CA GLN A 76 -2.59 -7.02 8.05
C GLN A 76 -1.13 -7.12 7.60
N ALA A 77 -0.36 -6.02 7.66
CA ALA A 77 1.05 -6.00 7.27
C ALA A 77 1.93 -6.86 8.20
N LEU A 78 1.66 -6.80 9.51
CA LEU A 78 2.36 -7.62 10.51
C LEU A 78 2.14 -9.13 10.31
N LYS A 79 0.95 -9.55 9.84
CA LYS A 79 0.69 -10.97 9.50
C LYS A 79 1.60 -11.50 8.40
N VAL A 80 2.12 -10.61 7.55
CA VAL A 80 3.01 -10.94 6.43
C VAL A 80 4.46 -10.55 6.75
N VAL A 81 4.74 -10.11 7.98
CA VAL A 81 6.08 -9.72 8.45
C VAL A 81 6.68 -8.56 7.64
N PHE A 82 5.85 -7.63 7.17
CA PHE A 82 6.34 -6.37 6.60
C PHE A 82 6.73 -5.38 7.70
N SER A 83 7.91 -4.79 7.58
CA SER A 83 8.51 -3.90 8.59
C SER A 83 8.55 -2.42 8.20
N HIS A 84 8.47 -2.11 6.91
CA HIS A 84 8.57 -0.74 6.41
C HIS A 84 7.23 -0.27 5.86
N LEU A 85 6.55 0.57 6.64
CA LEU A 85 5.20 1.07 6.36
C LEU A 85 5.21 2.61 6.40
N VAL A 86 4.51 3.22 5.45
CA VAL A 86 4.24 4.65 5.40
C VAL A 86 2.72 4.81 5.26
N PHE A 87 2.13 5.66 6.09
CA PHE A 87 0.75 6.10 5.96
C PHE A 87 0.78 7.56 5.52
N GLU A 88 0.21 7.85 4.36
CA GLU A 88 0.31 9.18 3.75
C GLU A 88 -0.89 9.47 2.84
N ASP A 89 -1.28 10.75 2.80
CA ASP A 89 -2.33 11.23 1.90
C ASP A 89 -1.72 11.50 0.52
N THR A 90 -2.15 10.76 -0.52
CA THR A 90 -1.57 10.88 -1.86
C THR A 90 -2.06 12.13 -2.59
N TYR A 91 -1.75 13.32 -2.04
CA TYR A 91 -2.04 14.58 -2.68
C TYR A 91 -1.23 14.76 -3.98
N ASP A 92 -1.80 15.52 -4.90
CA ASP A 92 -1.10 15.95 -6.11
C ASP A 92 0.15 16.78 -5.77
N THR A 93 1.12 16.77 -6.68
CA THR A 93 2.39 17.48 -6.52
C THR A 93 2.16 18.97 -6.21
N GLY A 94 2.67 19.44 -5.07
CA GLY A 94 2.69 20.86 -4.69
C GLY A 94 1.68 21.30 -3.63
N THR A 95 0.83 20.42 -3.10
CA THR A 95 -0.18 20.82 -2.09
C THR A 95 0.20 20.57 -0.62
N GLY A 96 1.44 20.15 -0.36
CA GLY A 96 2.03 20.14 0.99
C GLY A 96 1.70 18.91 1.84
N TYR A 97 2.68 18.49 2.64
CA TYR A 97 2.63 17.29 3.48
C TYR A 97 1.79 17.48 4.74
N HIS A 98 0.97 16.48 5.09
CA HIS A 98 0.36 16.36 6.40
C HIS A 98 0.82 15.05 7.06
N TYR A 99 1.92 15.10 7.82
CA TYR A 99 2.28 13.97 8.69
C TYR A 99 1.29 13.89 9.85
N SER A 100 0.49 12.82 9.94
CA SER A 100 -0.23 12.53 11.18
C SER A 100 -0.31 11.03 11.43
N LEU A 101 0.46 10.55 12.42
CA LEU A 101 0.20 9.26 13.06
C LEU A 101 -0.71 9.55 14.26
N ARG A 102 -2.00 9.21 14.15
CA ARG A 102 -2.96 9.43 15.25
C ARG A 102 -3.39 8.10 15.85
N GLN A 103 -2.52 7.49 16.65
CA GLN A 103 -2.89 6.32 17.43
C GLN A 103 -2.72 6.55 18.94
N ARG A 104 -3.84 6.50 19.67
CA ARG A 104 -3.83 6.20 21.10
C ARG A 104 -4.45 4.82 21.28
N GLN A 105 -3.64 3.83 21.67
CA GLN A 105 -4.13 2.53 22.06
C GLN A 105 -3.58 2.16 23.43
N LYS A 106 -4.49 1.96 24.39
CA LYS A 106 -4.18 1.30 25.66
C LYS A 106 -4.25 -0.20 25.38
N LEU A 107 -3.10 -0.85 25.37
CA LEU A 107 -3.03 -2.30 25.32
C LEU A 107 -3.15 -2.77 26.77
N ASP A 108 -4.34 -3.23 27.15
CA ASP A 108 -4.50 -3.99 28.38
C ASP A 108 -3.93 -5.38 28.10
N VAL A 109 -2.80 -5.67 28.74
CA VAL A 109 -2.12 -6.97 28.68
C VAL A 109 -2.77 -7.83 29.76
N GLU A 110 -3.57 -8.82 29.37
CA GLU A 110 -4.05 -9.83 30.31
C GLU A 110 -2.85 -10.66 30.80
N PRO A 111 -2.64 -10.82 32.13
CA PRO A 111 -1.58 -11.65 32.66
C PRO A 111 -1.92 -13.14 32.49
N PHE A 112 -0.86 -13.89 32.15
CA PHE A 112 -0.75 -15.32 31.83
C PHE A 112 -1.84 -16.28 32.31
#